data_AF-A0A9D2G0X3-F1
#
_entry.id   AF-A0A9D2G0X3-F1
#
_cell.length_a   1.000
_cell.length_b   1.000
_cell.length_c   1.000
_cell.angle_alpha   90.00
_cell.angle_beta   90.00
_cell.angle_gamma   90.00
#
_symmetry.space_group_name_H-M   'P 1'
#
loop_
_entity.id
_entity.type
_entity.pdbx_description
1 polymer ?
#
loop_
_entity_poly.entity_id
_entity_poly.type
_entity_poly.pdbx_seq_one_letter_code
_entity_poly.pdbx_strand_id
1 'polypeptide(L)'
;MDKEPSKTQWRSLYEAAIEFKKAEPWKVLYDTDFICIENPVDKTWGYCSVMGRMGEHFAIGVYLGLEGLHGLNTVLEKGETIPSHQLMHYQDCLMCSFEDRNDLTPADRKQIKDLGLTFRGRNAWPMFRRMEPGFYPWPIHAEECVYLTQAIQQVLVVVEDIKAGKVAIDKTKRQSILRYRPDNHPEHEWLSKEIELPYPNPIYHEVPLQDEPLISEIKQAGKIKNAVFQVDICYSPSPVQESRDNRPYYPRLFLLIDKESEMILDAEVFEHKKEDANVALNKLISFFLENGVPEEIHVQNDALQAILTDLCKQTDIKLKKVNHLKIMNDAVEQMGMFL
;
A
#
# COMPACT_ATOMS: atom_id res chain seq x y z
N MET A 1 -0.57 20.02 10.32
CA MET A 1 -2.00 19.62 10.33
C MET A 1 -2.50 19.80 8.93
N ASP A 2 -2.87 18.71 8.28
CA ASP A 2 -3.40 18.76 6.93
C ASP A 2 -4.74 19.49 6.95
N LYS A 3 -4.90 20.42 6.01
CA LYS A 3 -6.06 21.30 6.00
C LYS A 3 -7.27 20.55 5.41
N GLU A 4 -8.42 20.65 6.06
CA GLU A 4 -9.66 20.13 5.49
C GLU A 4 -9.99 20.80 4.14
N PRO A 5 -10.55 20.09 3.16
CA PRO A 5 -10.95 20.70 1.90
C PRO A 5 -12.07 21.73 2.11
N SER A 6 -11.96 22.85 1.40
CA SER A 6 -13.00 23.89 1.37
C SER A 6 -14.28 23.39 0.69
N LYS A 7 -15.40 24.07 0.93
CA LYS A 7 -16.69 23.76 0.27
C LYS A 7 -16.59 23.77 -1.26
N THR A 8 -15.77 24.67 -1.83
CA THR A 8 -15.55 24.76 -3.27
C THR A 8 -14.77 23.56 -3.79
N GLN A 9 -13.67 23.18 -3.13
CA GLN A 9 -12.88 22.00 -3.50
C GLN A 9 -13.74 20.74 -3.46
N TRP A 10 -14.53 20.57 -2.41
CA TRP A 10 -15.45 19.45 -2.32
C TRP A 10 -16.47 19.43 -3.44
N ARG A 11 -17.10 20.57 -3.77
CA ARG A 11 -18.04 20.65 -4.88
C ARG A 11 -17.40 20.20 -6.20
N SER A 12 -16.20 20.70 -6.51
CA SER A 12 -15.48 20.30 -7.72
C SER A 12 -15.16 18.80 -7.77
N LEU A 13 -14.77 18.21 -6.65
CA LEU A 13 -14.51 16.77 -6.59
C LEU A 13 -15.78 15.95 -6.79
N TYR A 14 -16.89 16.30 -6.14
CA TYR A 14 -18.16 15.61 -6.36
C TYR A 14 -18.67 15.76 -7.79
N GLU A 15 -18.52 16.93 -8.41
CA GLU A 15 -18.86 17.14 -9.83
C GLU A 15 -18.02 16.24 -10.74
N ALA A 16 -16.71 16.15 -10.51
CA ALA A 16 -15.83 15.25 -11.25
C ALA A 16 -16.22 13.77 -11.06
N ALA A 17 -16.54 13.35 -9.83
CA ALA A 17 -16.99 11.99 -9.54
C ALA A 17 -18.35 11.67 -10.21
N ILE A 18 -19.27 12.63 -10.27
CA ILE A 18 -20.56 12.47 -10.95
C ILE A 18 -20.35 12.25 -12.45
N GLU A 19 -19.53 13.08 -13.10
CA GLU A 19 -19.25 12.91 -14.53
C GLU A 19 -18.47 11.61 -14.79
N PHE A 20 -17.57 11.20 -13.89
CA PHE A 20 -16.90 9.90 -13.97
C PHE A 20 -17.88 8.74 -13.92
N LYS A 21 -18.80 8.74 -12.94
CA LYS A 21 -19.83 7.69 -12.83
C LYS A 21 -20.69 7.61 -14.08
N LYS A 22 -21.08 8.77 -14.62
CA LYS A 22 -21.93 8.90 -15.81
C LYS A 22 -21.23 8.46 -17.09
N ALA A 23 -19.92 8.71 -17.21
CA ALA A 23 -19.12 8.33 -18.37
C ALA A 23 -18.81 6.82 -18.42
N GLU A 24 -18.93 6.13 -17.28
CA GLU A 24 -18.69 4.68 -17.12
C GLU A 24 -17.37 4.20 -17.76
N PRO A 25 -16.21 4.81 -17.42
CA PRO A 25 -14.94 4.55 -18.11
C PRO A 25 -14.47 3.09 -17.99
N TRP A 26 -14.91 2.36 -16.97
CA TRP A 26 -14.68 0.92 -16.80
C TRP A 26 -15.31 0.05 -17.90
N LYS A 27 -16.20 0.59 -18.74
CA LYS A 27 -16.68 -0.12 -19.95
C LYS A 27 -15.62 -0.15 -21.05
N VAL A 28 -14.68 0.79 -21.03
CA VAL A 28 -13.59 0.90 -22.00
C VAL A 28 -12.31 0.29 -21.42
N LEU A 29 -11.95 0.67 -20.19
CA LEU A 29 -10.72 0.28 -19.51
C LEU A 29 -10.89 -1.02 -18.70
N TYR A 30 -9.81 -1.78 -18.54
CA TYR A 30 -9.64 -2.71 -17.43
C TYR A 30 -8.90 -2.00 -16.29
N ASP A 31 -8.96 -2.57 -15.09
CA ASP A 31 -8.22 -2.12 -13.90
C ASP A 31 -6.70 -2.10 -14.08
N THR A 32 -6.19 -2.85 -15.07
CA THR A 32 -4.78 -2.89 -15.49
C THR A 32 -4.42 -1.90 -16.62
N ASP A 33 -5.40 -1.16 -17.16
CA ASP A 33 -5.16 -0.10 -18.16
C ASP A 33 -4.84 1.22 -17.47
N PHE A 34 -3.63 1.32 -16.92
CA PHE A 34 -3.23 2.50 -16.16
C PHE A 34 -3.15 3.74 -17.05
N ILE A 35 -3.62 4.88 -16.53
CA ILE A 35 -3.44 6.21 -17.10
C ILE A 35 -2.64 7.03 -16.08
N CYS A 36 -1.54 7.65 -16.49
CA CYS A 36 -0.67 8.39 -15.59
C CYS A 36 -1.03 9.87 -15.59
N ILE A 37 -1.13 10.47 -14.41
CA ILE A 37 -1.36 11.90 -14.24
C ILE A 37 -0.20 12.46 -13.41
N GLU A 38 0.49 13.48 -13.89
CA GLU A 38 1.49 14.20 -13.08
C GLU A 38 0.79 15.18 -12.15
N ASN A 39 1.08 15.12 -10.85
CA ASN A 39 0.66 16.13 -9.91
C ASN A 39 1.40 17.45 -10.22
N PRO A 40 0.67 18.54 -10.56
CA PRO A 40 1.33 19.79 -10.92
C PRO A 40 2.13 20.45 -9.79
N VAL A 41 1.88 20.07 -8.52
CA VAL A 41 2.48 20.68 -7.33
C VAL A 41 3.85 20.07 -7.01
N ASP A 42 3.92 18.76 -6.84
CA ASP A 42 5.13 18.04 -6.41
C ASP A 42 5.78 17.22 -7.53
N LYS A 43 5.16 17.17 -8.72
CA LYS A 43 5.58 16.39 -9.89
C LYS A 43 5.54 14.87 -9.70
N THR A 44 4.98 14.38 -8.61
CA THR A 44 4.76 12.96 -8.40
C THR A 44 3.70 12.46 -9.38
N TRP A 45 3.94 11.27 -9.96
CA TRP A 45 2.97 10.64 -10.84
C TRP A 45 1.93 9.87 -10.05
N GLY A 46 0.66 10.05 -10.41
CA GLY A 46 -0.46 9.21 -10.03
C GLY A 46 -0.75 8.19 -11.12
N TYR A 47 -0.66 6.92 -10.79
CA TYR A 47 -1.01 5.81 -11.69
C TYR A 47 -2.49 5.47 -11.46
N CYS A 48 -3.36 5.89 -12.39
CA CYS A 48 -4.80 5.74 -12.23
C CYS A 48 -5.27 4.37 -12.71
N SER A 49 -5.82 3.57 -11.80
CA SER A 49 -6.51 2.31 -12.08
C SER A 49 -8.02 2.52 -12.02
N VAL A 50 -8.72 2.19 -13.11
CA VAL A 50 -10.18 2.32 -13.22
C VAL A 50 -10.84 0.95 -13.02
N MET A 51 -11.62 0.82 -11.96
CA MET A 51 -12.27 -0.41 -11.52
C MET A 51 -13.77 -0.41 -11.85
N GLY A 52 -14.34 -1.60 -12.03
CA GLY A 52 -15.79 -1.78 -12.25
C GLY A 52 -16.17 -2.57 -13.49
N ARG A 53 -15.20 -3.06 -14.27
CA ARG A 53 -15.49 -3.81 -15.51
C ARG A 53 -16.27 -5.09 -15.26
N MET A 54 -15.99 -5.78 -14.14
CA MET A 54 -16.72 -6.98 -13.71
C MET A 54 -17.97 -6.67 -12.86
N GLY A 55 -18.28 -5.39 -12.62
CA GLY A 55 -19.51 -4.97 -11.95
C GLY A 55 -19.52 -5.11 -10.42
N GLU A 56 -18.44 -5.58 -9.80
CA GLU A 56 -18.35 -5.82 -8.36
C GLU A 56 -18.03 -4.54 -7.56
N HIS A 57 -17.01 -3.79 -7.99
CA HIS A 57 -16.56 -2.57 -7.31
C HIS A 57 -16.25 -1.47 -8.33
N PHE A 58 -16.95 -0.33 -8.22
CA PHE A 58 -16.79 0.81 -9.13
C PHE A 58 -15.94 1.87 -8.46
N ALA A 59 -14.74 2.12 -8.98
CA ALA A 59 -13.82 3.08 -8.38
C ALA A 59 -12.76 3.57 -9.37
N ILE A 60 -12.04 4.60 -8.95
CA ILE A 60 -10.74 4.99 -9.48
C ILE A 60 -9.77 5.16 -8.32
N GLY A 61 -8.66 4.41 -8.38
CA GLY A 61 -7.52 4.56 -7.48
C GLY A 61 -6.40 5.31 -8.17
N VAL A 62 -5.94 6.41 -7.58
CA VAL A 62 -4.77 7.18 -8.04
C VAL A 62 -3.58 6.79 -7.18
N TYR A 63 -2.79 5.83 -7.63
CA TYR A 63 -1.66 5.27 -6.89
C TYR A 63 -0.46 6.20 -6.95
N LEU A 64 0.07 6.58 -5.79
CA LEU A 64 1.03 7.69 -5.67
C LEU A 64 2.46 7.19 -5.83
N GLY A 65 3.17 7.70 -6.83
CA GLY A 65 4.58 7.40 -7.03
C GLY A 65 4.87 5.94 -7.38
N LEU A 66 6.16 5.60 -7.38
CA LEU A 66 6.61 4.24 -7.70
C LEU A 66 6.26 3.26 -6.57
N GLU A 67 6.18 3.74 -5.34
CA GLU A 67 5.77 2.98 -4.17
C GLU A 67 4.31 2.53 -4.28
N GLY A 68 3.39 3.44 -4.63
CA GLY A 68 1.99 3.09 -4.85
C GLY A 68 1.79 2.17 -6.05
N LEU A 69 2.54 2.39 -7.14
CA LEU A 69 2.50 1.47 -8.29
C LEU A 69 3.04 0.07 -7.93
N HIS A 70 4.10 -0.02 -7.14
CA HIS A 70 4.65 -1.28 -6.67
C HIS A 70 3.63 -2.04 -5.80
N GLY A 71 2.98 -1.34 -4.89
CA GLY A 71 1.90 -1.89 -4.07
C GLY A 71 0.74 -2.43 -4.91
N LEU A 72 0.27 -1.64 -5.89
CA LEU A 72 -0.77 -2.06 -6.83
C LEU A 72 -0.38 -3.32 -7.62
N ASN A 73 0.81 -3.33 -8.24
CA ASN A 73 1.29 -4.49 -8.99
C ASN A 73 1.36 -5.74 -8.11
N THR A 74 1.80 -5.58 -6.85
CA THR A 74 1.86 -6.68 -5.90
C THR A 74 0.46 -7.26 -5.61
N VAL A 75 -0.56 -6.41 -5.45
CA VAL A 75 -1.94 -6.86 -5.26
C VAL A 75 -2.49 -7.54 -6.52
N LEU A 76 -2.22 -6.99 -7.70
CA LEU A 76 -2.69 -7.58 -8.97
C LEU A 76 -2.06 -8.95 -9.26
N GLU A 77 -0.80 -9.15 -8.88
CA GLU A 77 -0.06 -10.39 -9.15
C GLU A 77 -0.24 -11.45 -8.07
N LYS A 78 -0.34 -11.01 -6.81
CA LYS A 78 -0.27 -11.90 -5.63
C LYS A 78 -1.46 -11.80 -4.70
N GLY A 79 -2.50 -11.04 -5.07
CA GLY A 79 -3.65 -10.75 -4.21
C GLY A 79 -4.31 -11.99 -3.60
N GLU A 80 -4.39 -13.09 -4.35
CA GLU A 80 -4.96 -14.37 -3.86
C GLU A 80 -4.10 -15.07 -2.79
N THR A 81 -2.82 -14.70 -2.70
CA THR A 81 -1.85 -15.31 -1.77
C THR A 81 -1.52 -14.42 -0.57
N ILE A 82 -1.84 -13.13 -0.67
CA ILE A 82 -1.63 -12.17 0.41
C ILE A 82 -2.75 -12.39 1.43
N PRO A 83 -2.42 -12.55 2.73
CA PRO A 83 -3.43 -12.62 3.78
C PRO A 83 -4.37 -11.41 3.72
N SER A 84 -5.67 -11.64 3.91
CA SER A 84 -6.70 -10.61 3.72
C SER A 84 -6.45 -9.36 4.56
N HIS A 85 -6.00 -9.52 5.80
CA HIS A 85 -5.66 -8.43 6.71
C HIS A 85 -4.45 -7.60 6.24
N GLN A 86 -3.57 -8.14 5.38
CA GLN A 86 -2.42 -7.43 4.83
C GLN A 86 -2.72 -6.67 3.53
N LEU A 87 -3.75 -7.08 2.76
CA LEU A 87 -4.04 -6.54 1.42
C LEU A 87 -4.15 -5.02 1.39
N MET A 88 -4.77 -4.43 2.41
CA MET A 88 -4.96 -2.98 2.48
C MET A 88 -3.66 -2.19 2.63
N HIS A 89 -2.60 -2.82 3.17
CA HIS A 89 -1.31 -2.15 3.39
C HIS A 89 -0.44 -2.06 2.14
N TYR A 90 -0.87 -2.67 1.03
CA TYR A 90 -0.27 -2.47 -0.29
C TYR A 90 -0.93 -1.31 -1.05
N GLN A 91 -1.96 -0.69 -0.49
CA GLN A 91 -2.69 0.41 -1.11
C GLN A 91 -2.08 1.74 -0.66
N ASP A 92 -1.36 2.39 -1.57
CA ASP A 92 -0.87 3.76 -1.42
C ASP A 92 -1.49 4.64 -2.52
N CYS A 93 -2.73 5.06 -2.30
CA CYS A 93 -3.51 5.78 -3.31
C CYS A 93 -4.53 6.75 -2.73
N LEU A 94 -5.02 7.64 -3.60
CA LEU A 94 -6.27 8.36 -3.41
C LEU A 94 -7.38 7.59 -4.11
N MET A 95 -8.39 7.17 -3.33
CA MET A 95 -9.50 6.37 -3.81
C MET A 95 -10.76 7.23 -3.94
N CYS A 96 -11.37 7.21 -5.13
CA CYS A 96 -12.76 7.60 -5.34
C CYS A 96 -13.56 6.35 -5.69
N SER A 97 -14.35 5.84 -4.75
CA SER A 97 -15.22 4.68 -4.95
C SER A 97 -16.70 5.08 -4.92
N PHE A 98 -17.56 4.24 -5.49
CA PHE A 98 -19.00 4.44 -5.48
C PHE A 98 -19.66 3.31 -4.71
N GLU A 99 -20.08 3.63 -3.49
CA GLU A 99 -20.56 2.64 -2.51
C GLU A 99 -22.08 2.68 -2.35
N ASP A 100 -22.59 1.79 -1.49
CA ASP A 100 -23.92 1.91 -0.95
C ASP A 100 -23.97 2.95 0.17
N ARG A 101 -25.15 3.53 0.38
CA ARG A 101 -25.39 4.56 1.41
C ARG A 101 -24.94 4.13 2.82
N ASN A 102 -25.00 2.83 3.10
CA ASN A 102 -24.73 2.27 4.42
C ASN A 102 -23.23 2.15 4.70
N ASP A 103 -22.39 2.11 3.67
CA ASP A 103 -20.93 2.02 3.81
C ASP A 103 -20.30 3.40 4.11
N LEU A 104 -21.02 4.48 3.80
CA LEU A 104 -20.61 5.84 4.13
C LEU A 104 -20.68 6.11 5.65
N THR A 105 -19.69 6.84 6.15
CA THR A 105 -19.68 7.34 7.52
C THR A 105 -20.74 8.45 7.70
N PRO A 106 -21.12 8.79 8.95
CA PRO A 106 -21.96 9.96 9.21
C PRO A 106 -21.38 11.27 8.65
N ALA A 107 -20.04 11.42 8.66
CA ALA A 107 -19.37 12.60 8.13
C ALA A 107 -19.52 12.72 6.60
N ASP A 108 -19.33 11.62 5.85
CA ASP A 108 -19.51 11.62 4.40
C ASP A 108 -20.95 12.01 4.02
N ARG A 109 -21.94 11.42 4.71
CA ARG A 109 -23.35 11.73 4.46
C ARG A 109 -23.69 13.19 4.77
N LYS A 110 -23.12 13.75 5.84
CA LYS A 110 -23.30 15.16 6.20
C LYS A 110 -22.71 16.06 5.13
N GLN A 111 -21.51 15.76 4.65
CA GLN A 111 -20.83 16.51 3.61
C GLN A 111 -21.63 16.56 2.30
N ILE A 112 -22.15 15.42 1.84
CA ILE A 112 -23.05 15.34 0.66
C ILE A 112 -24.26 16.26 0.85
N LYS A 113 -24.90 16.19 2.03
CA LYS A 113 -26.08 17.00 2.37
C LYS A 113 -25.75 18.50 2.38
N ASP A 114 -24.62 18.90 2.96
CA ASP A 114 -24.20 20.31 3.07
C ASP A 114 -23.86 20.95 1.71
N LEU A 115 -23.54 20.12 0.71
CA LEU A 115 -23.36 20.52 -0.68
C LEU A 115 -24.68 20.58 -1.46
N GLY A 116 -25.79 20.08 -0.90
CA GLY A 116 -27.09 20.00 -1.55
C GLY A 116 -27.20 18.88 -2.58
N LEU A 117 -26.32 17.87 -2.49
CA LEU A 117 -26.28 16.74 -3.42
C LEU A 117 -27.15 15.58 -2.92
N THR A 118 -27.65 14.77 -3.86
CA THR A 118 -28.43 13.57 -3.55
C THR A 118 -28.06 12.43 -4.49
N PHE A 119 -27.91 11.24 -3.93
CA PHE A 119 -27.61 10.02 -4.67
C PHE A 119 -28.65 8.94 -4.34
N ARG A 120 -28.90 8.03 -5.28
CA ARG A 120 -29.90 6.95 -5.14
C ARG A 120 -29.41 5.70 -5.85
N GLY A 121 -29.81 4.54 -5.32
CA GLY A 121 -29.43 3.24 -5.85
C GLY A 121 -28.17 2.68 -5.19
N ARG A 122 -27.82 1.47 -5.63
CA ARG A 122 -26.59 0.79 -5.19
C ARG A 122 -25.37 1.34 -5.92
N ASN A 123 -24.21 1.32 -5.27
CA ASN A 123 -22.93 1.75 -5.85
C ASN A 123 -22.99 3.13 -6.53
N ALA A 124 -23.67 4.06 -5.87
CA ALA A 124 -24.03 5.37 -6.40
C ALA A 124 -23.54 6.53 -5.53
N TRP A 125 -23.05 6.25 -4.33
CA TRP A 125 -22.63 7.25 -3.36
C TRP A 125 -21.11 7.42 -3.44
N PRO A 126 -20.59 8.55 -3.94
CA PRO A 126 -19.15 8.78 -4.00
C PRO A 126 -18.56 8.81 -2.58
N MET A 127 -17.49 8.06 -2.37
CA MET A 127 -16.69 8.06 -1.16
C MET A 127 -15.24 8.33 -1.54
N PHE A 128 -14.58 9.19 -0.76
CA PHE A 128 -13.22 9.63 -1.02
C PHE A 128 -12.31 9.28 0.15
N ARG A 129 -11.25 8.51 -0.11
CA ARG A 129 -10.33 8.04 0.93
C ARG A 129 -8.88 8.17 0.51
N ARG A 130 -8.04 8.54 1.47
CA ARG A 130 -6.60 8.31 1.44
C ARG A 130 -6.36 6.89 1.97
N MET A 131 -5.89 6.02 1.08
CA MET A 131 -5.40 4.68 1.42
C MET A 131 -3.90 4.80 1.60
N GLU A 132 -3.40 4.61 2.83
CA GLU A 132 -1.97 4.77 3.14
C GLU A 132 -1.50 3.53 3.90
N PRO A 133 -0.38 2.89 3.48
CA PRO A 133 0.16 1.72 4.16
C PRO A 133 0.37 1.96 5.65
N GLY A 134 -0.09 1.03 6.49
CA GLY A 134 0.00 1.15 7.94
C GLY A 134 -1.02 2.09 8.59
N PHE A 135 -1.91 2.72 7.83
CA PHE A 135 -2.96 3.56 8.40
C PHE A 135 -4.37 3.10 8.02
N TYR A 136 -5.35 3.42 8.88
CA TYR A 136 -6.75 3.19 8.55
C TYR A 136 -7.20 4.10 7.39
N PRO A 137 -8.07 3.63 6.47
CA PRO A 137 -8.62 4.46 5.40
C PRO A 137 -9.24 5.75 5.96
N TRP A 138 -8.84 6.90 5.43
CA TRP A 138 -9.16 8.18 6.04
C TRP A 138 -9.72 9.19 5.04
N PRO A 139 -10.55 10.17 5.44
CA PRO A 139 -10.93 11.26 4.56
C PRO A 139 -9.71 11.99 3.99
N ILE A 140 -9.79 12.37 2.72
CA ILE A 140 -8.72 13.09 2.03
C ILE A 140 -8.59 14.55 2.52
N HIS A 141 -7.39 15.10 2.47
CA HIS A 141 -7.13 16.51 2.79
C HIS A 141 -7.23 17.43 1.56
N ALA A 142 -7.08 18.74 1.77
CA ALA A 142 -7.36 19.76 0.74
C ALA A 142 -6.56 19.60 -0.56
N GLU A 143 -5.28 19.24 -0.47
CA GLU A 143 -4.40 19.08 -1.63
C GLU A 143 -4.74 17.78 -2.39
N GLU A 144 -4.94 16.67 -1.68
CA GLU A 144 -5.42 15.42 -2.24
C GLU A 144 -6.78 15.59 -2.93
N CYS A 145 -7.69 16.39 -2.36
CA CYS A 145 -8.99 16.71 -2.97
C CYS A 145 -8.81 17.41 -4.31
N VAL A 146 -7.89 18.36 -4.41
CA VAL A 146 -7.58 19.05 -5.68
C VAL A 146 -6.97 18.09 -6.67
N TYR A 147 -5.99 17.29 -6.24
CA TYR A 147 -5.29 16.37 -7.13
C TYR A 147 -6.20 15.24 -7.65
N LEU A 148 -6.99 14.61 -6.78
CA LEU A 148 -7.96 13.60 -7.17
C LEU A 148 -9.00 14.16 -8.15
N THR A 149 -9.45 15.40 -7.95
CA THR A 149 -10.35 16.08 -8.90
C THR A 149 -9.70 16.18 -10.29
N GLN A 150 -8.46 16.65 -10.35
CA GLN A 150 -7.71 16.79 -11.61
C GLN A 150 -7.47 15.43 -12.27
N ALA A 151 -7.07 14.42 -11.50
CA ALA A 151 -6.84 13.08 -12.00
C ALA A 151 -8.09 12.48 -12.64
N ILE A 152 -9.24 12.57 -11.96
CA ILE A 152 -10.53 12.11 -12.51
C ILE A 152 -10.85 12.83 -13.82
N GLN A 153 -10.73 14.15 -13.86
CA GLN A 153 -10.99 14.95 -15.06
C GLN A 153 -10.08 14.55 -16.22
N GLN A 154 -8.79 14.36 -15.96
CA GLN A 154 -7.81 14.02 -16.99
C GLN A 154 -7.95 12.57 -17.48
N VAL A 155 -8.33 11.64 -16.61
CA VAL A 155 -8.69 10.27 -17.04
C VAL A 155 -9.85 10.31 -18.02
N LEU A 156 -10.88 11.12 -17.77
CA LEU A 156 -12.01 11.25 -18.70
C LEU A 156 -11.60 11.79 -20.07
N VAL A 157 -10.66 12.75 -20.13
CA VAL A 157 -10.10 13.22 -21.41
C VAL A 157 -9.43 12.09 -22.18
N VAL A 158 -8.57 11.31 -21.50
CA VAL A 158 -7.88 10.18 -22.14
C VAL A 158 -8.86 9.09 -22.59
N VAL A 159 -9.90 8.82 -21.81
CA VAL A 159 -10.97 7.85 -22.18
C VAL A 159 -11.69 8.28 -23.47
N GLU A 160 -12.00 9.57 -23.62
CA GLU A 160 -12.60 10.08 -24.86
C GLU A 160 -11.64 10.01 -26.04
N ASP A 161 -10.35 10.28 -25.84
CA ASP A 161 -9.34 10.12 -26.88
C ASP A 161 -9.14 8.65 -27.29
N ILE A 162 -9.26 7.69 -26.35
CA ILE A 162 -9.28 6.26 -26.64
C ILE A 162 -10.51 5.89 -27.47
N LYS A 163 -11.71 6.34 -27.07
CA LYS A 163 -12.96 6.10 -27.80
C LYS A 163 -12.91 6.67 -29.22
N ALA A 164 -12.25 7.81 -29.39
CA ALA A 164 -12.04 8.46 -30.69
C ALA A 164 -10.89 7.84 -31.52
N GLY A 165 -10.17 6.85 -30.98
CA GLY A 165 -9.05 6.20 -31.65
C GLY A 165 -7.81 7.08 -31.82
N LYS A 166 -7.68 8.16 -31.05
CA LYS A 166 -6.52 9.07 -31.10
C LYS A 166 -5.32 8.54 -30.33
N VAL A 167 -5.57 7.77 -29.27
CA VAL A 167 -4.56 7.14 -28.43
C VAL A 167 -4.96 5.70 -28.13
N ALA A 168 -3.99 4.86 -27.78
CA ALA A 168 -4.21 3.49 -27.36
C ALA A 168 -3.29 3.12 -26.20
N ILE A 169 -3.75 2.21 -25.34
CA ILE A 169 -2.95 1.58 -24.30
C ILE A 169 -2.54 0.19 -24.83
N ASP A 170 -1.24 -0.08 -24.87
CA ASP A 170 -0.69 -1.37 -25.32
C ASP A 170 -0.02 -2.07 -24.13
N LYS A 171 -0.76 -2.98 -23.49
CA LYS A 171 -0.27 -3.75 -22.34
C LYS A 171 0.94 -4.60 -22.68
N THR A 172 1.02 -5.12 -23.92
CA THR A 172 2.13 -6.00 -24.33
C THR A 172 3.46 -5.26 -24.38
N LYS A 173 3.40 -3.95 -24.65
CA LYS A 173 4.55 -3.04 -24.63
C LYS A 173 4.62 -2.18 -23.38
N ARG A 174 3.72 -2.39 -22.42
CA ARG A 174 3.58 -1.57 -21.21
C ARG A 174 3.38 -0.08 -21.54
N GLN A 175 2.81 0.22 -22.70
CA GLN A 175 2.60 1.58 -23.18
C GLN A 175 1.34 2.18 -22.56
N SER A 176 1.46 3.39 -22.04
CA SER A 176 0.38 4.16 -21.42
C SER A 176 0.46 5.64 -21.81
N ILE A 177 -0.48 6.44 -21.33
CA ILE A 177 -0.57 7.89 -21.55
C ILE A 177 -0.29 8.61 -20.24
N LEU A 178 0.64 9.55 -20.27
CA LEU A 178 0.88 10.53 -19.23
C LEU A 178 0.18 11.85 -19.58
N ARG A 179 -0.64 12.35 -18.66
CA ARG A 179 -1.15 13.73 -18.68
C ARG A 179 -0.33 14.58 -17.73
N TYR A 180 0.23 15.68 -18.21
CA TYR A 180 1.11 16.55 -17.43
C TYR A 180 0.90 18.03 -17.76
N ARG A 181 1.39 18.91 -16.88
CA ARG A 181 1.36 20.37 -17.05
C ARG A 181 2.79 20.93 -17.01
N PRO A 182 3.33 21.39 -18.16
CA PRO A 182 4.65 22.03 -18.16
C PRO A 182 4.62 23.35 -17.38
N ASP A 183 5.67 23.63 -16.61
CA ASP A 183 5.75 24.82 -15.75
C ASP A 183 5.69 26.15 -16.54
N ASN A 184 6.11 26.12 -17.81
CA ASN A 184 6.26 27.31 -18.66
C ASN A 184 5.29 27.35 -19.85
N HIS A 185 4.20 26.57 -19.84
CA HIS A 185 3.23 26.58 -20.94
C HIS A 185 2.20 27.71 -20.78
N PRO A 186 1.89 28.49 -21.83
CA PRO A 186 0.78 29.42 -21.79
C PRO A 186 -0.52 28.69 -21.42
N GLU A 187 -1.38 29.36 -20.63
CA GLU A 187 -2.74 28.92 -20.25
C GLU A 187 -2.89 27.74 -19.27
N HIS A 188 -1.83 27.25 -18.61
CA HIS A 188 -1.93 26.08 -17.69
C HIS A 188 -2.58 24.84 -18.37
N GLU A 189 -2.30 24.64 -19.65
CA GLU A 189 -2.89 23.55 -20.44
C GLU A 189 -2.32 22.18 -20.05
N TRP A 190 -3.16 21.14 -20.10
CA TRP A 190 -2.74 19.75 -19.89
C TRP A 190 -2.37 19.10 -21.22
N LEU A 191 -1.16 18.52 -21.30
CA LEU A 191 -0.64 17.83 -22.47
C LEU A 191 -0.65 16.31 -22.29
N SER A 192 -0.68 15.57 -23.41
CA SER A 192 -0.55 14.11 -23.45
C SER A 192 0.85 13.72 -23.93
N LYS A 193 1.42 12.69 -23.31
CA LYS A 193 2.66 12.04 -23.77
C LYS A 193 2.50 10.53 -23.65
N GLU A 194 2.86 9.81 -24.70
CA GLU A 194 3.00 8.35 -24.62
C GLU A 194 4.23 7.99 -23.79
N ILE A 195 4.07 7.03 -22.90
CA ILE A 195 5.12 6.57 -21.99
C ILE A 195 5.15 5.04 -21.96
N GLU A 196 6.30 4.50 -21.57
CA GLU A 196 6.40 3.14 -21.07
C GLU A 196 6.18 3.17 -19.56
N LEU A 197 5.25 2.35 -19.05
CA LEU A 197 4.98 2.24 -17.63
C LEU A 197 6.23 1.69 -16.91
N PRO A 198 6.67 2.30 -15.80
CA PRO A 198 7.74 1.73 -15.00
C PRO A 198 7.28 0.41 -14.36
N TYR A 199 8.20 -0.52 -14.13
CA TYR A 199 7.96 -1.69 -13.27
C TYR A 199 8.85 -1.53 -12.03
N PRO A 200 8.33 -0.93 -10.96
CA PRO A 200 9.14 -0.66 -9.78
C PRO A 200 9.51 -1.99 -9.09
N ASN A 201 10.80 -2.32 -9.17
CA ASN A 201 11.42 -3.38 -8.39
C ASN A 201 12.24 -2.72 -7.28
N PRO A 202 11.74 -2.70 -6.03
CA PRO A 202 12.48 -2.10 -4.93
C PRO A 202 13.81 -2.84 -4.73
N ILE A 203 14.88 -2.06 -4.56
CA ILE A 203 16.20 -2.56 -4.24
C ILE A 203 16.35 -2.48 -2.72
N TYR A 204 16.58 -3.62 -2.08
CA TYR A 204 16.84 -3.69 -0.65
C TYR A 204 18.35 -3.88 -0.41
N HIS A 205 18.87 -3.16 0.56
CA HIS A 205 20.30 -3.19 0.90
C HIS A 205 20.51 -3.99 2.18
N GLU A 206 21.61 -4.75 2.21
CA GLU A 206 22.04 -5.46 3.41
C GLU A 206 22.37 -4.47 4.53
N VAL A 207 22.06 -4.85 5.76
CA VAL A 207 22.43 -4.08 6.95
C VAL A 207 23.72 -4.69 7.51
N PRO A 208 24.88 -4.03 7.36
CA PRO A 208 26.15 -4.62 7.77
C PRO A 208 26.27 -4.67 9.30
N LEU A 209 26.62 -5.85 9.83
CA LEU A 209 26.97 -6.08 11.22
C LEU A 209 28.50 -6.04 11.35
N GLN A 210 29.01 -4.94 11.88
CA GLN A 210 30.46 -4.68 11.98
C GLN A 210 31.04 -4.90 13.38
N ASP A 211 30.21 -5.24 14.35
CA ASP A 211 30.61 -5.44 15.75
C ASP A 211 31.19 -6.86 15.95
N GLU A 212 32.50 -7.00 15.68
CA GLU A 212 33.23 -8.27 15.82
C GLU A 212 33.14 -8.88 17.24
N PRO A 213 33.26 -8.11 18.35
CA PRO A 213 32.99 -8.63 19.69
C PRO A 213 31.59 -9.25 19.81
N LEU A 214 30.55 -8.56 19.34
CA LEU A 214 29.18 -9.05 19.39
C LEU A 214 28.98 -10.31 18.54
N ILE A 215 29.55 -10.35 17.33
CA ILE A 215 29.51 -11.54 16.46
C ILE A 215 30.15 -12.75 17.16
N SER A 216 31.29 -12.54 17.82
CA SER A 216 31.98 -13.58 18.58
C SER A 216 31.15 -14.07 19.76
N GLU A 217 30.46 -13.17 20.47
CA GLU A 217 29.59 -13.50 21.59
C GLU A 217 28.39 -14.34 21.12
N ILE A 218 27.73 -13.95 20.02
CA ILE A 218 26.62 -14.72 19.43
C ILE A 218 27.08 -16.13 19.05
N LYS A 219 28.28 -16.29 18.48
CA LYS A 219 28.84 -17.61 18.17
C LYS A 219 29.12 -18.45 19.41
N GLN A 220 29.56 -17.81 20.49
CA GLN A 220 29.88 -18.48 21.76
C GLN A 220 28.63 -18.92 22.53
N ALA A 221 27.48 -18.28 22.31
CA ALA A 221 26.19 -18.70 22.88
C ALA A 221 25.76 -20.13 22.43
N GLY A 222 26.37 -20.65 21.35
CA GLY A 222 26.17 -22.02 20.90
C GLY A 222 25.04 -22.16 19.88
N LYS A 223 24.69 -23.41 19.55
CA LYS A 223 23.67 -23.73 18.54
C LYS A 223 22.48 -24.46 19.14
N ILE A 224 21.29 -24.09 18.70
CA ILE A 224 20.04 -24.81 18.98
C ILE A 224 19.89 -25.91 17.92
N LYS A 225 20.04 -27.17 18.34
CA LYS A 225 20.07 -28.31 17.41
C LYS A 225 18.74 -28.49 16.69
N ASN A 226 18.79 -28.70 15.38
CA ASN A 226 17.63 -28.90 14.50
C ASN A 226 16.59 -27.76 14.55
N ALA A 227 16.96 -26.56 15.01
CA ALA A 227 16.03 -25.44 15.09
C ALA A 227 15.91 -24.72 13.75
N VAL A 228 14.66 -24.54 13.31
CA VAL A 228 14.31 -23.72 12.15
C VAL A 228 13.33 -22.65 12.62
N PHE A 229 13.70 -21.38 12.47
CA PHE A 229 12.84 -20.27 12.88
C PHE A 229 12.17 -19.61 11.69
N GLN A 230 10.95 -19.11 11.90
CA GLN A 230 10.26 -18.19 11.00
C GLN A 230 10.33 -16.79 11.58
N VAL A 231 10.72 -15.82 10.75
CA VAL A 231 10.76 -14.40 11.14
C VAL A 231 9.98 -13.60 10.11
N ASP A 232 9.10 -12.73 10.60
CA ASP A 232 8.45 -11.74 9.76
C ASP A 232 8.22 -10.43 10.51
N ILE A 233 8.06 -9.35 9.74
CA ILE A 233 7.57 -8.07 10.22
C ILE A 233 6.41 -7.63 9.34
N CYS A 234 5.22 -7.68 9.92
CA CYS A 234 3.99 -7.34 9.25
C CYS A 234 3.29 -6.18 9.98
N TYR A 235 2.17 -5.70 9.43
CA TYR A 235 1.29 -4.83 10.18
C TYR A 235 0.37 -5.67 11.07
N SER A 236 0.10 -5.16 12.28
CA SER A 236 -0.89 -5.71 13.19
C SER A 236 -2.22 -5.94 12.47
N PRO A 237 -2.95 -7.03 12.76
CA PRO A 237 -4.23 -7.32 12.12
C PRO A 237 -5.35 -6.34 12.54
N SER A 238 -5.16 -5.62 13.64
CA SER A 238 -6.11 -4.63 14.15
C SER A 238 -5.46 -3.26 14.32
N PRO A 239 -6.17 -2.17 13.99
CA PRO A 239 -5.67 -0.82 14.18
C PRO A 239 -5.75 -0.41 15.64
N VAL A 240 -4.85 0.47 16.05
CA VAL A 240 -4.88 1.17 17.34
C VAL A 240 -5.18 2.64 17.12
N GLN A 241 -5.78 3.28 18.13
CA GLN A 241 -6.11 4.69 18.11
C GLN A 241 -5.77 5.30 19.46
N GLU A 242 -4.79 6.20 19.51
CA GLU A 242 -4.37 6.88 20.74
C GLU A 242 -5.47 7.74 21.34
N SER A 243 -6.15 8.52 20.49
CA SER A 243 -7.28 9.35 20.87
C SER A 243 -8.30 9.43 19.73
N ARG A 244 -9.54 9.81 20.07
CA ARG A 244 -10.65 9.88 19.10
C ARG A 244 -10.40 10.82 17.92
N ASP A 245 -9.51 11.80 18.09
CA ASP A 245 -9.19 12.80 17.08
C ASP A 245 -8.01 12.37 16.18
N ASN A 246 -7.27 11.32 16.54
CA ASN A 246 -6.18 10.78 15.74
C ASN A 246 -6.71 9.77 14.71
N ARG A 247 -6.09 9.77 13.53
CA ARG A 247 -6.26 8.70 12.54
C ARG A 247 -5.76 7.39 13.16
N PRO A 248 -6.57 6.31 13.22
CA PRO A 248 -6.09 5.00 13.63
C PRO A 248 -5.01 4.49 12.69
N TYR A 249 -4.05 3.76 13.24
CA TYR A 249 -2.96 3.16 12.48
C TYR A 249 -2.78 1.70 12.87
N TYR A 250 -2.12 0.94 12.02
CA TYR A 250 -1.76 -0.45 12.25
C TYR A 250 -0.29 -0.47 12.67
N PRO A 251 0.03 -0.78 13.93
CA PRO A 251 1.41 -0.91 14.37
C PRO A 251 2.16 -1.97 13.57
N ARG A 252 3.49 -1.88 13.53
CA ARG A 252 4.35 -2.96 13.07
C ARG A 252 4.41 -4.04 14.14
N LEU A 253 4.44 -5.29 13.70
CA LEU A 253 4.52 -6.48 14.54
C LEU A 253 5.67 -7.34 14.04
N PHE A 254 6.73 -7.46 14.86
CA PHE A 254 7.78 -8.44 14.69
C PHE A 254 7.38 -9.73 15.39
N LEU A 255 7.63 -10.86 14.73
CA LEU A 255 7.41 -12.19 15.29
C LEU A 255 8.59 -13.11 14.97
N LEU A 256 9.01 -13.85 16.00
CA LEU A 256 9.95 -14.96 15.91
C LEU A 256 9.21 -16.23 16.36
N ILE A 257 9.08 -17.19 15.46
CA ILE A 257 8.36 -18.44 15.70
C ILE A 257 9.28 -19.63 15.48
N ASP A 258 9.27 -20.57 16.41
CA ASP A 258 9.89 -21.88 16.19
C ASP A 258 9.01 -22.72 15.27
N LYS A 259 9.57 -23.16 14.14
CA LYS A 259 8.79 -23.85 13.11
C LYS A 259 8.34 -25.25 13.55
N GLU A 260 9.13 -25.93 14.37
CA GLU A 260 8.87 -27.32 14.78
C GLU A 260 7.81 -27.40 15.89
N SER A 261 7.89 -26.53 16.89
CA SER A 261 6.95 -26.46 18.01
C SER A 261 5.75 -25.53 17.77
N GLU A 262 5.81 -24.71 16.72
CA GLU A 262 4.83 -23.66 16.39
C GLU A 262 4.68 -22.60 17.49
N MET A 263 5.64 -22.53 18.43
CA MET A 263 5.63 -21.57 19.51
C MET A 263 6.17 -20.21 19.07
N ILE A 264 5.49 -19.14 19.50
CA ILE A 264 6.04 -17.78 19.44
C ILE A 264 7.15 -17.69 20.49
N LEU A 265 8.38 -17.51 20.03
CA LEU A 265 9.57 -17.36 20.86
C LEU A 265 9.75 -15.90 21.30
N ASP A 266 9.41 -14.95 20.42
CA ASP A 266 9.48 -13.53 20.71
C ASP A 266 8.50 -12.75 19.82
N ALA A 267 8.01 -11.62 20.34
CA ALA A 267 7.11 -10.71 19.66
C ALA A 267 7.40 -9.28 20.11
N GLU A 268 7.35 -8.33 19.17
CA GLU A 268 7.52 -6.91 19.47
C GLU A 268 6.54 -6.07 18.65
N VAL A 269 5.85 -5.13 19.30
CA VAL A 269 4.96 -4.16 18.66
C VAL A 269 5.63 -2.79 18.67
N PHE A 270 5.71 -2.16 17.51
CA PHE A 270 6.36 -0.86 17.34
C PHE A 270 5.67 -0.01 16.27
N GLU A 271 5.93 1.29 16.24
CA GLU A 271 5.09 2.22 15.48
C GLU A 271 5.48 2.34 14.01
N HIS A 272 6.78 2.47 13.70
CA HIS A 272 7.20 2.89 12.37
C HIS A 272 7.96 1.82 11.60
N LYS A 273 7.61 1.67 10.32
CA LYS A 273 8.32 0.79 9.37
C LYS A 273 9.83 1.07 9.26
N LYS A 274 10.26 2.32 9.50
CA LYS A 274 11.70 2.68 9.50
C LYS A 274 12.50 1.95 10.60
N GLU A 275 11.83 1.43 11.61
CA GLU A 275 12.43 0.72 12.73
C GLU A 275 12.57 -0.77 12.45
N ASP A 276 11.99 -1.29 11.36
CA ASP A 276 11.97 -2.73 11.01
C ASP A 276 13.37 -3.37 11.13
N ALA A 277 14.40 -2.73 10.57
CA ALA A 277 15.77 -3.23 10.62
C ALA A 277 16.33 -3.27 12.05
N ASN A 278 16.14 -2.20 12.82
CA ASN A 278 16.64 -2.11 14.18
C ASN A 278 15.93 -3.12 15.10
N VAL A 279 14.60 -3.23 14.99
CA VAL A 279 13.81 -4.18 15.79
C VAL A 279 14.18 -5.62 15.42
N ALA A 280 14.20 -5.98 14.14
CA ALA A 280 14.56 -7.33 13.71
C ALA A 280 15.93 -7.76 14.25
N LEU A 281 16.96 -6.91 14.06
CA LEU A 281 18.32 -7.23 14.47
C LEU A 281 18.44 -7.30 15.99
N ASN A 282 17.93 -6.31 16.72
CA ASN A 282 18.06 -6.29 18.18
C ASN A 282 17.34 -7.49 18.83
N LYS A 283 16.10 -7.78 18.41
CA LYS A 283 15.32 -8.89 18.97
C LYS A 283 15.99 -10.24 18.69
N LEU A 284 16.46 -10.46 17.46
CA LEU A 284 17.18 -11.69 17.12
C LEU A 284 18.51 -11.81 17.84
N ILE A 285 19.31 -10.74 17.89
CA ILE A 285 20.61 -10.74 18.58
C ILE A 285 20.41 -11.04 20.07
N SER A 286 19.48 -10.36 20.74
CA SER A 286 19.14 -10.63 22.14
C SER A 286 18.74 -12.09 22.34
N PHE A 287 17.85 -12.61 21.49
CA PHE A 287 17.44 -14.01 21.54
C PHE A 287 18.63 -14.97 21.38
N PHE A 288 19.53 -14.71 20.42
CA PHE A 288 20.68 -15.58 20.15
C PHE A 288 21.72 -15.55 21.26
N LEU A 289 21.95 -14.40 21.89
CA LEU A 289 22.87 -14.29 23.03
C LEU A 289 22.39 -15.13 24.23
N GLU A 290 21.08 -15.18 24.45
CA GLU A 290 20.47 -15.91 25.58
C GLU A 290 20.31 -17.41 25.31
N ASN A 291 19.97 -17.79 24.08
CA ASN A 291 19.49 -19.14 23.76
C ASN A 291 20.37 -19.90 22.75
N GLY A 292 21.30 -19.22 22.10
CA GLY A 292 22.07 -19.72 20.95
C GLY A 292 21.39 -19.47 19.61
N VAL A 293 22.10 -19.79 18.52
CA VAL A 293 21.62 -19.57 17.14
C VAL A 293 20.90 -20.79 16.56
N PRO A 294 19.86 -20.62 15.72
CA PRO A 294 19.24 -21.71 14.97
C PRO A 294 20.13 -22.20 13.82
N GLU A 295 19.77 -23.33 13.21
CA GLU A 295 20.44 -23.79 11.98
C GLU A 295 19.94 -23.03 10.75
N GLU A 296 18.66 -22.66 10.73
CA GLU A 296 18.01 -22.05 9.57
C GLU A 296 16.96 -21.00 9.99
N ILE A 297 16.90 -19.89 9.26
CA ILE A 297 15.87 -18.86 9.39
C ILE A 297 15.11 -18.74 8.08
N HIS A 298 13.78 -18.76 8.16
CA HIS A 298 12.86 -18.58 7.05
C HIS A 298 12.24 -17.20 7.12
N VAL A 299 12.27 -16.50 5.98
CA VAL A 299 11.61 -15.21 5.78
C VAL A 299 10.78 -15.26 4.49
N GLN A 300 9.76 -14.41 4.37
CA GLN A 300 8.94 -14.36 3.16
C GLN A 300 9.31 -13.21 2.22
N ASN A 301 9.62 -12.03 2.77
CA ASN A 301 9.76 -10.80 2.00
C ASN A 301 11.25 -10.42 1.77
N ASP A 302 11.52 -9.76 0.65
CA ASP A 302 12.88 -9.39 0.22
C ASP A 302 13.54 -8.35 1.15
N ALA A 303 12.73 -7.47 1.76
CA ALA A 303 13.23 -6.43 2.66
C ALA A 303 13.86 -7.05 3.92
N LEU A 304 13.13 -7.96 4.57
CA LEU A 304 13.59 -8.66 5.76
C LEU A 304 14.73 -9.62 5.43
N GLN A 305 14.70 -10.26 4.26
CA GLN A 305 15.85 -11.05 3.78
C GLN A 305 17.11 -10.19 3.75
N ALA A 306 17.05 -9.01 3.11
CA ALA A 306 18.20 -8.10 3.05
C ALA A 306 18.67 -7.65 4.45
N ILE A 307 17.74 -7.31 5.35
CA ILE A 307 18.06 -6.94 6.74
C ILE A 307 18.85 -8.04 7.45
N LEU A 308 18.47 -9.31 7.27
CA LEU A 308 19.04 -10.44 8.00
C LEU A 308 20.25 -11.09 7.33
N THR A 309 20.56 -10.77 6.06
CA THR A 309 21.61 -11.45 5.29
C THR A 309 22.96 -11.42 6.00
N ASP A 310 23.44 -10.24 6.40
CA ASP A 310 24.79 -10.13 6.96
C ASP A 310 24.87 -10.75 8.36
N LEU A 311 23.86 -10.53 9.22
CA LEU A 311 23.75 -11.22 10.52
C LEU A 311 23.83 -12.74 10.36
N CYS A 312 23.03 -13.32 9.46
CA CYS A 312 22.99 -14.77 9.24
C CYS A 312 24.32 -15.29 8.70
N LYS A 313 24.93 -14.58 7.74
CA LYS A 313 26.24 -14.94 7.17
C LYS A 313 27.35 -14.90 8.23
N GLN A 314 27.38 -13.85 9.04
CA GLN A 314 28.41 -13.68 10.06
C GLN A 314 28.29 -14.72 11.17
N THR A 315 27.10 -15.28 11.41
CA THR A 315 26.80 -16.22 12.51
C THR A 315 26.60 -17.67 12.06
N ASP A 316 26.89 -17.99 10.80
CA ASP A 316 26.73 -19.31 10.18
C ASP A 316 25.28 -19.86 10.27
N ILE A 317 24.29 -18.97 10.17
CA ILE A 317 22.86 -19.31 10.07
C ILE A 317 22.45 -19.34 8.60
N LYS A 318 21.72 -20.37 8.19
CA LYS A 318 21.21 -20.46 6.83
C LYS A 318 19.94 -19.63 6.67
N LEU A 319 20.00 -18.54 5.91
CA LEU A 319 18.84 -17.73 5.58
C LEU A 319 18.14 -18.26 4.31
N LYS A 320 16.84 -18.52 4.40
CA LYS A 320 16.01 -18.92 3.25
C LYS A 320 14.81 -18.01 3.08
N LYS A 321 14.63 -17.52 1.86
CA LYS A 321 13.35 -16.97 1.42
C LYS A 321 12.39 -18.11 1.05
N VAL A 322 11.20 -18.10 1.62
CA VAL A 322 10.12 -19.05 1.31
C VAL A 322 8.92 -18.33 0.74
N ASN A 323 8.05 -19.04 0.03
CA ASN A 323 6.87 -18.43 -0.60
C ASN A 323 5.79 -18.08 0.43
N HIS A 324 5.64 -18.88 1.49
CA HIS A 324 4.61 -18.71 2.51
C HIS A 324 5.14 -19.09 3.89
N LEU A 325 4.85 -18.25 4.89
CA LEU A 325 5.01 -18.55 6.31
C LEU A 325 3.65 -18.89 6.91
N LYS A 326 3.18 -20.13 6.71
CA LYS A 326 1.82 -20.53 7.14
C LYS A 326 1.60 -20.35 8.64
N ILE A 327 2.53 -20.83 9.47
CA ILE A 327 2.44 -20.75 10.94
C ILE A 327 2.39 -19.28 11.38
N MET A 328 3.19 -18.42 10.75
CA MET A 328 3.15 -16.97 10.96
C MET A 328 1.78 -16.37 10.66
N ASN A 329 1.21 -16.67 9.50
CA ASN A 329 -0.10 -16.15 9.11
C ASN A 329 -1.20 -16.61 10.07
N ASP A 330 -1.20 -17.90 10.44
CA ASP A 330 -2.17 -18.47 11.37
C ASP A 330 -2.05 -17.80 12.76
N ALA A 331 -0.83 -17.51 13.23
CA ALA A 331 -0.59 -16.81 14.49
C ALA A 331 -1.11 -15.36 14.46
N VAL A 332 -0.82 -14.61 13.39
CA VAL A 332 -1.28 -13.22 13.23
C VAL A 332 -2.81 -13.15 13.12
N GLU A 333 -3.44 -14.06 12.37
CA GLU A 333 -4.89 -14.12 12.28
C GLU A 333 -5.55 -14.41 13.64
N GLN A 334 -4.99 -15.33 14.41
CA GLN A 334 -5.48 -15.61 15.77
C GLN A 334 -5.38 -14.38 16.68
N MET A 335 -4.27 -13.64 16.65
CA MET A 335 -4.13 -12.38 17.41
C MET A 335 -5.24 -11.39 17.07
N GLY A 336 -5.64 -11.32 15.79
CA GLY A 336 -6.72 -10.45 15.33
C GLY A 336 -8.12 -10.85 15.84
N MET A 337 -8.35 -12.11 16.23
CA MET A 337 -9.66 -12.54 16.74
C MET A 337 -9.90 -12.19 18.22
N PHE A 338 -8.85 -11.86 18.97
CA PHE A 338 -8.92 -11.59 20.41
C PHE A 338 -8.93 -10.09 20.75
N LEU A 339 -8.86 -9.22 19.74
CA LEU A 339 -8.93 -7.76 19.82
C LEU A 339 -10.27 -7.28 19.23
#